data_AF-A0A9C9UCG7-F1
#
_entry.id   AF-A0A9C9UCG7-F1
#
_cell.length_a   1.000
_cell.length_b   1.000
_cell.length_c   1.000
_cell.angle_alpha   90.00
_cell.angle_beta   90.00
_cell.angle_gamma   90.00
#
_symmetry.space_group_name_H-M   'P 1'
#
loop_
_entity.id
_entity.type
_entity.pdbx_description
1 polymer ?
#
loop_
_entity_poly.entity_id
_entity_poly.type
_entity_poly.pdbx_seq_one_letter_code
_entity_poly.pdbx_strand_id
1 'polypeptide(L)' 'MEPEMSADLKNRLLAELIDDLENDKLVLPSLPEVALKVRDTLDDEKANARDVAKVISTDAALSARLIAVANSP' A
#
# COMPACT_ATOMS: atom_id res chain seq x y z
N MET A 1 32.39 9.58 11.71
CA MET A 1 32.60 8.58 10.64
C MET A 1 31.41 7.62 10.48
N GLU A 2 30.49 7.54 11.43
CA GLU A 2 29.27 6.70 11.37
C GLU A 2 28.15 7.13 10.38
N PRO A 3 27.86 8.44 10.15
CA PRO A 3 26.65 8.81 9.39
C PRO A 3 26.77 8.59 7.87
N GLU A 4 27.98 8.69 7.29
CA GLU A 4 28.19 8.47 5.85
C GLU A 4 28.01 7.01 5.42
N MET A 5 28.53 6.07 6.22
CA MET A 5 28.45 4.64 5.92
C MET A 5 27.00 4.11 5.97
N SER A 6 26.16 4.71 6.83
CA SER A 6 24.72 4.40 6.88
C SER A 6 23.96 4.92 5.66
N ALA A 7 24.35 6.09 5.14
CA ALA A 7 23.74 6.66 3.94
C ALA A 7 24.12 5.89 2.67
N ASP A 8 25.39 5.48 2.55
CA ASP A 8 25.85 4.62 1.45
C ASP A 8 25.10 3.28 1.40
N LEU A 9 24.94 2.62 2.56
CA LEU A 9 24.20 1.37 2.65
C LEU A 9 22.74 1.52 2.23
N LYS A 10 22.07 2.61 2.65
CA LYS A 10 20.69 2.91 2.25
C LYS A 10 20.58 3.10 0.73
N ASN A 11 21.48 3.87 0.14
CA ASN A 11 21.45 4.15 -1.30
C ASN A 11 21.69 2.89 -2.12
N ARG A 12 22.62 2.04 -1.69
CA ARG A 12 22.89 0.75 -2.34
C ARG A 12 21.71 -0.20 -2.25
N LEU A 13 21.08 -0.30 -1.08
CA LEU A 13 19.90 -1.13 -0.87
C LEU A 13 18.69 -0.63 -1.67
N LEU A 14 18.53 0.70 -1.79
CA LEU A 14 17.49 1.30 -2.63
C LEU A 14 17.71 0.99 -4.11
N ALA A 15 18.96 1.10 -4.58
CA ALA A 15 19.31 0.81 -5.97
C ALA A 15 19.08 -0.67 -6.33
N GLU A 16 19.46 -1.58 -5.42
CA GLU A 16 19.21 -3.02 -5.58
C GLU A 16 17.71 -3.34 -5.60
N LEU A 17 16.92 -2.71 -4.72
CA LEU A 17 15.46 -2.89 -4.71
C LEU A 17 14.79 -2.39 -6.00
N ILE A 18 15.28 -1.27 -6.56
CA ILE A 18 14.77 -0.75 -7.84
C ILE A 18 15.16 -1.68 -8.99
N ASP A 19 16.40 -2.18 -9.05
CA ASP A 19 16.83 -3.14 -10.08
C ASP A 19 16.00 -4.43 -10.02
N ASP A 20 15.77 -4.96 -8.82
CA ASP A 20 14.96 -6.17 -8.64
C ASP A 20 13.48 -5.94 -9.01
N LEU A 21 12.96 -4.72 -8.80
CA LEU A 21 11.61 -4.33 -9.22
C LEU A 21 11.51 -4.22 -10.75
N GLU A 22 12.47 -3.57 -11.40
CA GLU A 22 12.47 -3.37 -12.87
C GLU A 22 12.69 -4.68 -13.64
N ASN A 23 13.38 -5.65 -13.04
CA ASN A 23 13.68 -6.94 -13.65
C ASN A 23 12.73 -8.07 -13.19
N ASP A 24 11.60 -7.75 -12.56
CA ASP A 24 10.61 -8.74 -12.07
C ASP A 24 11.20 -9.84 -11.16
N LYS A 25 12.27 -9.53 -10.41
CA LYS A 25 12.92 -10.45 -9.46
C LYS A 25 12.27 -10.42 -8.08
N LEU A 26 11.50 -9.38 -7.77
CA LEU A 26 10.75 -9.27 -6.53
C LEU A 26 9.49 -10.13 -6.57
N VAL A 27 9.34 -11.00 -5.58
CA VAL A 27 8.03 -11.59 -5.27
C VAL A 27 7.17 -10.49 -4.64
N LEU A 28 6.41 -9.79 -5.46
CA LEU A 28 5.44 -8.83 -4.98
C LEU A 28 4.30 -9.60 -4.28
N PRO A 29 3.94 -9.24 -3.04
CA PRO A 29 2.72 -9.78 -2.46
C PRO A 29 1.55 -9.36 -3.37
N SER A 30 0.64 -10.30 -3.65
CA SER A 30 -0.59 -9.97 -4.35
C SER A 30 -1.31 -8.86 -3.58
N LEU A 31 -1.79 -7.83 -4.28
CA LEU A 31 -2.66 -6.83 -3.68
C LEU A 31 -3.87 -7.55 -3.07
N PRO A 32 -4.26 -7.25 -1.81
CA PRO A 32 -5.43 -7.88 -1.22
C PRO A 32 -6.66 -7.69 -2.12
N GLU A 33 -7.51 -8.72 -2.23
CA GLU A 33 -8.72 -8.66 -3.08
C GLU A 33 -9.61 -7.45 -2.73
N VAL A 34 -9.68 -7.09 -1.45
CA VAL A 34 -10.40 -5.91 -0.97
C VAL A 34 -9.80 -4.61 -1.52
N ALA A 35 -8.48 -4.52 -1.68
CA ALA A 35 -7.81 -3.33 -2.22
C ALA A 35 -8.11 -3.15 -3.71
N LEU A 36 -8.18 -4.26 -4.47
CA LEU A 36 -8.60 -4.23 -5.87
C LEU A 36 -10.04 -3.77 -6.01
N LYS A 37 -10.96 -4.34 -5.21
CA LYS A 37 -12.39 -3.93 -5.21
C LYS A 37 -12.60 -2.47 -4.83
N VAL A 38 -11.82 -1.94 -3.88
CA VAL A 38 -11.87 -0.52 -3.51
C VAL A 38 -11.49 0.35 -4.70
N ARG A 39 -10.39 0.03 -5.39
CA ARG A 39 -9.96 0.76 -6.60
C ARG A 39 -11.04 0.69 -7.68
N ASP A 40 -11.51 -0.49 -8.02
CA ASP A 40 -12.51 -0.66 -9.07
C ASP A 40 -13.84 0.07 -8.74
N THR A 41 -14.18 0.21 -7.44
CA THR A 41 -15.34 1.01 -6.99
C THR A 41 -15.07 2.51 -7.13
N LEU A 42 -13.84 2.98 -6.89
CA LEU A 42 -13.47 4.39 -7.03
C LEU A 42 -13.41 4.82 -8.51
N ASP A 43 -13.15 3.88 -9.42
CA ASP A 43 -13.10 4.14 -10.86
C ASP A 43 -14.50 4.27 -11.51
N ASP A 44 -15.59 3.92 -10.79
CA ASP A 44 -16.97 4.10 -11.27
C ASP A 44 -17.49 5.51 -10.94
N GLU A 45 -17.80 6.30 -11.98
CA GLU A 45 -18.35 7.66 -11.87
C GLU A 45 -19.67 7.75 -11.08
N LYS A 46 -20.39 6.63 -10.91
CA LYS A 46 -21.65 6.55 -10.15
C LYS A 46 -21.45 6.17 -8.69
N ALA A 47 -20.25 5.71 -8.33
CA ALA A 47 -19.97 5.28 -6.97
C ALA A 47 -19.90 6.47 -6.01
N ASN A 48 -20.28 6.23 -4.76
CA ASN A 48 -20.16 7.20 -3.69
C ASN A 48 -19.41 6.60 -2.49
N ALA A 49 -19.13 7.44 -1.49
CA ALA A 49 -18.38 7.03 -0.30
C ALA A 49 -19.00 5.84 0.46
N ARG A 50 -20.32 5.63 0.39
CA ARG A 50 -20.98 4.47 1.03
C ARG A 50 -20.65 3.17 0.30
N ASP A 51 -20.49 3.21 -1.01
CA ASP A 51 -20.13 2.03 -1.82
C ASP A 51 -18.72 1.57 -1.47
N VAL A 52 -17.78 2.53 -1.37
CA VAL A 52 -16.41 2.28 -0.93
C VAL A 52 -16.37 1.75 0.51
N ALA A 53 -17.15 2.36 1.42
CA ALA A 53 -17.26 1.91 2.80
C ALA A 53 -17.78 0.46 2.90
N LYS A 54 -18.72 0.08 2.03
CA LYS A 54 -19.25 -1.29 1.95
C LYS A 54 -18.16 -2.29 1.55
N VAL A 55 -17.32 -1.95 0.58
CA VAL A 55 -16.18 -2.79 0.20
C VAL A 55 -15.17 -2.92 1.33
N ILE A 56 -14.76 -1.80 1.94
CA ILE A 56 -13.82 -1.79 3.06
C ILE A 56 -14.33 -2.65 4.22
N SER A 57 -15.63 -2.60 4.53
CA SER A 57 -16.25 -3.36 5.62
C SER A 57 -16.17 -4.88 5.47
N THR A 58 -15.84 -5.39 4.27
CA THR A 58 -15.60 -6.82 4.05
C THR A 58 -14.30 -7.33 4.68
N ASP A 59 -13.37 -6.43 4.99
CA ASP A 59 -12.12 -6.73 5.68
C ASP A 59 -12.10 -6.04 7.06
N ALA A 60 -12.21 -6.83 8.12
CA ALA A 60 -12.27 -6.32 9.49
C ALA A 60 -10.95 -5.65 9.94
N ALA A 61 -9.80 -6.17 9.51
CA ALA A 61 -8.49 -5.64 9.90
C ALA A 61 -8.23 -4.29 9.22
N LEU A 62 -8.54 -4.19 7.92
CA LEU A 62 -8.47 -2.96 7.14
C LEU A 62 -9.42 -1.89 7.72
N SER A 63 -10.67 -2.28 8.01
CA SER A 63 -11.67 -1.39 8.59
C SER A 63 -11.20 -0.79 9.92
N ALA A 64 -10.70 -1.64 10.83
CA ALA A 64 -10.19 -1.19 12.12
C ALA A 64 -8.98 -0.26 11.97
N ARG A 65 -8.07 -0.57 11.05
CA ARG A 65 -6.88 0.25 10.75
C ARG A 65 -7.28 1.64 10.23
N LEU A 66 -8.23 1.71 9.30
CA LEU A 66 -8.69 2.98 8.72
C LEU A 66 -9.37 3.86 9.76
N ILE A 67 -10.19 3.29 10.65
CA ILE A 67 -10.80 4.04 11.76
C ILE A 67 -9.73 4.60 12.70
N ALA A 68 -8.72 3.80 13.05
CA ALA A 68 -7.64 4.24 13.92
C ALA A 68 -6.83 5.40 13.31
N VAL A 69 -6.57 5.34 12.00
CA VAL A 69 -5.87 6.41 11.25
C VAL A 69 -6.75 7.65 11.10
N ALA A 70 -8.03 7.50 10.76
CA ALA A 70 -8.95 8.63 10.59
C ALA A 70 -9.13 9.43 11.90
N ASN A 71 -8.99 8.77 13.05
CA ASN A 71 -9.07 9.38 14.37
C ASN A 71 -7.70 9.75 14.96
N SER A 72 -6.60 9.71 14.19
CA SER A 72 -5.29 10.12 14.70
C SER A 72 -5.17 11.65 14.83
N PRO A 73 -4.46 12.17 15.86
CA PRO A 73 -4.28 13.62 16.07
C PRO A 73 -3.53 14.34 14.96
#